data_AF-A0A6G1RWA8-F1
#
_entry.id   AF-A0A6G1RWA8-F1
#
_cell.length_a   1.000
_cell.length_b   1.000
_cell.length_c   1.000
_cell.angle_alpha   90.00
_cell.angle_beta   90.00
_cell.angle_gamma   90.00
#
_symmetry.space_group_name_H-M   'P 1'
#
loop_
_entity.id
_entity.type
_entity.pdbx_description
1 polymer ?
#
loop_
_entity_poly.entity_id
_entity_poly.type
_entity_poly.pdbx_seq_one_letter_code
_entity_poly.pdbx_strand_id
1 'polypeptide(L)'
;KREEEKRERERKLSKEMAEKATRELEKMQLQERAEVKYKEWLKKKRAEEAEKKKKEKEKEKEREAELQEKRERSEKIFKEWLHNTRNKPRPVLNGSAGGNAYPAPAYYNPIPWKPIHVPPPEEDNVPTIKKSKRPVSRQSPASLPTIIYKPKNNPCIGSMCRKQL
;
A
#
# COMPACT_ATOMS: atom_id res chain seq x y z
N LYS A 1 58.84 1.93 65.38
CA LYS A 1 58.01 3.06 64.88
C LYS A 1 58.17 3.32 63.38
N ARG A 2 59.34 3.68 62.83
CA ARG A 2 59.49 4.06 61.40
C ARG A 2 59.27 2.91 60.39
N GLU A 3 59.71 1.68 60.71
CA GLU A 3 59.50 0.50 59.84
C GLU A 3 58.03 0.06 59.75
N GLU A 4 57.30 0.16 60.87
CA GLU A 4 55.89 -0.20 60.94
C GLU A 4 55.03 0.69 60.05
N GLU A 5 55.36 1.99 60.02
CA GLU A 5 54.73 2.98 59.17
C GLU A 5 54.97 2.70 57.68
N LYS A 6 56.17 2.24 57.31
CA LYS A 6 56.48 1.80 55.93
C LYS A 6 55.60 0.61 55.52
N ARG A 7 55.51 -0.42 56.38
CA ARG A 7 54.67 -1.61 56.16
C ARG A 7 53.18 -1.26 56.06
N GLU A 8 52.71 -0.29 56.83
CA GLU A 8 51.32 0.18 56.77
C GLU A 8 51.02 0.86 55.43
N ARG A 9 51.92 1.72 54.94
CA ARG A 9 51.80 2.39 53.63
C ARG A 9 51.78 1.39 52.49
N GLU A 10 52.65 0.38 52.51
CA GLU A 10 52.68 -0.69 51.51
C GLU A 10 51.38 -1.51 51.49
N ARG A 11 50.82 -1.84 52.67
CA ARG A 11 49.52 -2.52 52.77
C ARG A 11 48.37 -1.66 52.24
N LYS A 12 48.39 -0.35 52.48
CA LYS A 12 47.38 0.58 51.94
C LYS A 12 47.45 0.65 50.41
N LEU A 13 48.65 0.79 49.85
CA LEU A 13 48.86 0.79 48.40
C LEU A 13 48.42 -0.53 47.76
N SER A 14 48.78 -1.67 48.35
CA SER A 14 48.37 -2.98 47.85
C SER A 14 46.85 -3.16 47.85
N LYS A 15 46.16 -2.71 48.91
CA LYS A 15 44.69 -2.73 48.97
C LYS A 15 44.04 -1.81 47.95
N GLU A 16 44.57 -0.60 47.77
CA GLU A 16 44.06 0.36 46.78
C GLU A 16 44.20 -0.19 45.34
N MET A 17 45.32 -0.84 45.03
CA MET A 17 45.53 -1.46 43.72
C MET A 17 44.58 -2.65 43.48
N ALA A 18 44.36 -3.48 44.51
CA ALA A 18 43.39 -4.58 44.42
C ALA A 18 41.95 -4.06 44.23
N GLU A 19 41.59 -2.98 44.91
CA GLU A 19 40.28 -2.34 44.75
C GLU A 19 40.11 -1.68 43.37
N LYS A 20 41.15 -1.03 42.84
CA LYS A 20 41.11 -0.50 41.47
C LYS A 20 40.97 -1.61 40.43
N ALA A 21 41.71 -2.71 40.58
CA ALA A 21 41.64 -3.84 39.65
C ALA A 21 40.24 -4.49 39.63
N THR A 22 39.61 -4.65 40.80
CA THR A 22 38.24 -5.19 40.88
C THR A 22 37.21 -4.24 40.27
N ARG A 23 37.31 -2.93 40.55
CA ARG A 23 36.44 -1.92 39.93
C ARG A 23 36.58 -1.85 38.40
N GLU A 24 37.79 -2.01 37.86
CA GLU A 24 38.00 -2.05 36.41
C GLU A 24 37.42 -3.32 35.78
N LEU A 25 37.58 -4.47 36.43
CA LEU A 25 37.00 -5.72 35.97
C LEU A 25 35.46 -5.66 35.94
N GLU A 26 34.83 -5.10 36.97
CA GLU A 26 33.38 -4.91 37.01
C GLU A 26 32.87 -4.00 35.89
N LYS A 27 33.58 -2.91 35.59
CA LYS A 27 33.25 -2.02 34.47
C LYS A 27 33.33 -2.75 33.13
N MET A 28 34.40 -3.52 32.92
CA MET A 28 34.55 -4.33 31.70
C MET A 28 33.41 -5.35 31.56
N GLN A 29 33.03 -6.03 32.64
CA GLN A 29 31.90 -6.98 32.60
C GLN A 29 30.56 -6.29 32.31
N LEU A 30 30.31 -5.11 32.87
CA LEU A 30 29.11 -4.33 32.57
C LEU A 30 29.05 -3.94 31.09
N GLN A 31 30.18 -3.50 30.53
CA GLN A 31 30.30 -3.15 29.13
C GLN A 31 30.11 -4.38 28.22
N GLU A 32 30.75 -5.50 28.53
CA GLU A 32 30.59 -6.75 27.78
C GLU A 32 29.13 -7.22 27.78
N ARG A 33 28.47 -7.20 28.95
CA ARG A 33 27.05 -7.54 29.07
C ARG A 33 26.16 -6.63 28.22
N ALA A 34 26.47 -5.33 28.16
CA ALA A 34 25.75 -4.39 27.32
C ALA A 34 25.99 -4.66 25.82
N GLU A 35 27.22 -4.93 25.42
CA GLU A 35 27.57 -5.24 24.03
C GLU A 35 26.94 -6.55 23.55
N VAL A 36 26.89 -7.58 24.41
CA VAL A 36 26.21 -8.85 24.11
C VAL A 36 24.72 -8.61 23.86
N LYS A 37 24.04 -7.92 24.78
CA LYS A 37 22.62 -7.58 24.62
C LYS A 37 22.36 -6.75 23.36
N TYR A 38 23.23 -5.80 23.05
CA TYR A 38 23.11 -4.99 21.85
C TYR A 38 23.28 -5.82 20.58
N LYS A 39 24.26 -6.72 20.54
CA LYS A 39 24.48 -7.64 19.40
C LYS A 39 23.30 -8.58 19.21
N GLU A 40 22.71 -9.11 20.28
CA GLU A 40 21.50 -9.93 20.22
C GLU A 40 20.30 -9.14 19.69
N TRP A 41 20.10 -7.92 20.19
CA TRP A 41 19.05 -7.02 19.71
C TRP A 41 19.22 -6.71 18.21
N LEU A 42 20.44 -6.43 17.75
CA LEU A 42 20.75 -6.23 16.33
C LEU A 42 20.43 -7.46 15.47
N LYS A 43 20.76 -8.67 15.95
CA LYS A 43 20.41 -9.91 15.25
C LYS A 43 18.89 -10.06 15.14
N LYS A 44 18.16 -9.79 16.23
CA LYS A 44 16.69 -9.82 16.24
C LYS A 44 16.10 -8.80 15.26
N LYS A 45 16.63 -7.58 15.23
CA LYS A 45 16.17 -6.54 14.31
C LYS A 45 16.43 -6.87 12.85
N ARG A 46 17.61 -7.41 12.53
CA ARG A 46 17.91 -7.89 11.17
C ARG A 46 17.00 -9.04 10.75
N ALA A 47 16.67 -9.96 11.65
CA ALA A 47 15.77 -11.06 11.35
C ALA A 47 14.34 -10.57 11.04
N GLU A 48 13.82 -9.66 11.86
CA GLU A 48 12.49 -9.04 11.67
C GLU A 48 12.41 -8.28 10.34
N GLU A 49 13.44 -7.49 10.01
CA GLU A 49 13.50 -6.75 8.75
C GLU A 49 13.63 -7.68 7.54
N ALA A 50 14.44 -8.74 7.65
CA ALA A 50 14.59 -9.73 6.58
C ALA A 50 13.30 -10.50 6.31
N GLU A 51 12.52 -10.85 7.35
CA GLU A 51 11.21 -11.48 7.19
C GLU A 51 10.22 -10.53 6.51
N LYS A 52 10.15 -9.27 6.95
CA LYS A 52 9.31 -8.25 6.31
C LYS A 52 9.66 -8.06 4.83
N LYS A 53 10.96 -7.98 4.51
CA LYS A 53 11.47 -7.84 3.14
C LYS A 53 11.18 -9.07 2.27
N LYS A 54 11.29 -10.28 2.82
CA LYS A 54 10.91 -11.51 2.10
C LYS A 54 9.42 -11.52 1.77
N LYS A 55 8.57 -11.17 2.74
CA LYS A 55 7.12 -11.10 2.54
C LYS A 55 6.71 -10.06 1.51
N GLU A 56 7.39 -8.92 1.48
CA GLU A 56 7.13 -7.88 0.47
C GLU A 56 7.55 -8.34 -0.93
N LYS A 57 8.74 -8.94 -1.07
CA LYS A 57 9.23 -9.50 -2.34
C LYS A 57 8.35 -10.62 -2.88
N GLU A 58 7.83 -11.48 -2.01
CA GLU A 58 6.90 -12.54 -2.41
C GLU A 58 5.60 -11.97 -2.96
N LYS A 59 5.02 -10.99 -2.28
CA LYS A 59 3.82 -10.28 -2.75
C LYS A 59 4.05 -9.53 -4.06
N GLU A 60 5.23 -8.93 -4.25
CA GLU A 60 5.58 -8.28 -5.50
C GLU A 60 5.62 -9.28 -6.66
N LYS A 61 6.27 -10.43 -6.45
CA LYS A 61 6.32 -11.53 -7.44
C LYS A 61 4.93 -12.10 -7.74
N GLU A 62 4.08 -12.26 -6.72
CA GLU A 62 2.70 -12.72 -6.90
C GLU A 62 1.91 -11.75 -7.79
N ARG A 63 2.05 -10.43 -7.57
CA ARG A 63 1.39 -9.42 -8.40
C ARG A 63 1.94 -9.38 -9.82
N GLU A 64 3.25 -9.55 -9.99
CA GLU A 64 3.86 -9.65 -11.32
C GLU A 64 3.34 -10.87 -12.08
N ALA A 65 3.26 -12.03 -11.41
CA ALA A 65 2.70 -13.24 -11.99
C ALA A 65 1.21 -13.07 -12.35
N GLU A 66 0.40 -12.45 -11.49
CA GLU A 66 -1.02 -12.19 -11.79
C GLU A 66 -1.19 -11.28 -13.02
N LEU A 67 -0.36 -10.24 -13.16
CA LEU A 67 -0.36 -9.37 -14.33
C LEU A 67 0.04 -10.13 -15.59
N GLN A 68 1.05 -11.01 -15.47
CA GLN A 68 1.51 -11.82 -16.58
C GLN A 68 0.46 -12.85 -17.01
N GLU A 69 -0.23 -13.51 -16.06
CA GLU A 69 -1.34 -14.40 -16.37
C GLU A 69 -2.50 -13.67 -17.06
N LYS A 70 -2.85 -12.47 -16.60
CA LYS A 70 -3.88 -11.63 -17.27
C LYS A 70 -3.47 -11.31 -18.70
N ARG A 71 -2.21 -10.96 -18.91
CA ARG A 71 -1.65 -10.69 -20.24
C ARG A 71 -1.74 -11.93 -21.12
N GLU A 72 -1.20 -13.06 -20.69
CA GLU A 72 -1.22 -14.31 -21.45
C GLU A 72 -2.65 -14.79 -21.76
N ARG A 73 -3.57 -14.65 -20.81
CA ARG A 73 -4.99 -14.98 -21.01
C ARG A 73 -5.60 -14.13 -22.11
N SER A 74 -5.36 -12.82 -22.10
CA SER A 74 -5.85 -11.92 -23.14
C SER A 74 -5.23 -12.22 -24.50
N GLU A 75 -3.93 -12.54 -24.55
CA GLU A 75 -3.23 -12.87 -25.78
C GLU A 75 -3.71 -14.20 -26.38
N LYS A 76 -3.99 -15.21 -25.54
CA LYS A 76 -4.59 -16.49 -25.98
C LYS A 76 -5.97 -16.27 -26.60
N ILE A 77 -6.85 -15.55 -25.92
CA ILE A 77 -8.20 -15.23 -26.43
C ILE A 77 -8.12 -14.44 -27.74
N PHE A 78 -7.20 -13.48 -27.82
CA PHE A 78 -7.00 -12.70 -29.03
C PHE A 78 -6.55 -13.56 -30.22
N LYS A 79 -5.60 -14.47 -30.02
CA LYS A 79 -5.14 -15.41 -31.05
C LYS A 79 -6.25 -16.35 -31.51
N GLU A 80 -7.01 -16.91 -30.57
CA GLU A 80 -8.17 -17.75 -30.88
C GLU A 80 -9.22 -16.98 -31.67
N TRP A 81 -9.48 -15.72 -31.31
CA TRP A 81 -10.37 -14.85 -32.05
C TRP A 81 -9.87 -14.59 -33.47
N LEU A 82 -8.59 -14.29 -33.67
CA LEU A 82 -8.00 -14.12 -35.01
C LEU A 82 -8.11 -15.41 -35.86
N HIS A 83 -7.87 -16.57 -35.25
CA HIS A 83 -7.99 -17.85 -35.93
C HIS A 83 -9.45 -18.11 -36.35
N ASN A 84 -10.40 -17.88 -35.44
CA ASN A 84 -11.82 -18.05 -35.71
C ASN A 84 -12.31 -17.07 -36.78
N THR A 85 -11.92 -15.79 -36.74
CA THR A 85 -12.34 -14.81 -37.76
C THR A 85 -11.79 -15.14 -39.14
N ARG A 86 -10.58 -15.69 -39.24
CA ARG A 86 -9.98 -16.12 -40.52
C ARG A 86 -10.65 -17.37 -41.10
N ASN A 87 -11.15 -18.26 -40.26
CA ASN A 87 -11.75 -19.53 -40.67
C ASN A 87 -13.28 -19.50 -40.77
N LYS A 88 -13.93 -18.39 -40.39
CA LYS A 88 -15.36 -18.22 -40.61
C LYS A 88 -15.63 -18.26 -42.12
N PRO A 89 -16.54 -19.13 -42.61
CA PRO A 89 -16.92 -19.11 -44.01
C PRO A 89 -17.44 -17.70 -44.31
N ARG A 90 -16.84 -17.05 -45.31
CA ARG A 90 -17.39 -15.78 -45.82
C ARG A 90 -18.85 -16.09 -46.19
N PRO A 91 -19.83 -15.32 -45.69
CA PRO A 91 -21.17 -15.42 -46.19
C PRO A 91 -21.09 -15.28 -47.71
N VAL A 92 -21.53 -16.32 -48.42
CA VAL A 92 -21.66 -16.23 -49.87
C VAL A 92 -22.63 -15.08 -50.10
N LEU A 93 -22.16 -14.03 -50.76
CA LEU A 93 -22.95 -12.89 -51.16
C LEU A 93 -23.96 -13.37 -52.22
N ASN A 94 -25.02 -14.03 -51.75
CA ASN A 94 -26.16 -14.39 -52.57
C ASN A 94 -27.01 -13.13 -52.73
N GLY A 95 -26.89 -12.47 -53.88
CA GLY A 95 -27.87 -11.49 -54.33
C GLY A 95 -27.31 -10.10 -54.58
N SER A 96 -27.01 -9.87 -55.85
CA SER A 96 -27.09 -8.63 -56.64
C SER A 96 -27.72 -7.37 -56.03
N ALA A 97 -27.14 -6.26 -56.50
CA ALA A 97 -27.71 -4.91 -56.62
C ALA A 97 -27.78 -4.09 -55.33
N GLY A 98 -27.19 -2.90 -55.42
CA GLY A 98 -27.09 -1.96 -54.32
C GLY A 98 -28.45 -1.46 -53.85
N GLY A 99 -28.50 -1.11 -52.57
CA GLY A 99 -29.68 -0.51 -51.97
C GLY A 99 -30.11 -1.29 -50.75
N ASN A 100 -29.46 -1.01 -49.62
CA ASN A 100 -30.04 -0.98 -48.28
C ASN A 100 -31.40 -1.71 -48.13
N ALA A 101 -31.41 -3.05 -48.13
CA ALA A 101 -32.62 -3.83 -47.85
C ALA A 101 -32.97 -3.87 -46.35
N TYR A 102 -32.37 -2.97 -45.56
CA TYR A 102 -32.76 -2.76 -44.18
C TYR A 102 -33.90 -1.75 -44.16
N PRO A 103 -35.06 -2.07 -43.54
CA PRO A 103 -36.07 -1.06 -43.30
C PRO A 103 -35.43 0.09 -42.52
N ALA A 104 -35.79 1.33 -42.88
CA ALA A 104 -35.30 2.51 -42.19
C ALA A 104 -35.49 2.30 -40.68
N PRO A 105 -34.44 2.46 -39.85
CA PRO A 105 -34.53 2.27 -38.42
C PRO A 105 -35.70 3.09 -37.87
N ALA A 106 -36.66 2.42 -37.24
CA ALA A 106 -37.84 3.08 -36.67
C ALA A 106 -37.48 4.03 -35.51
N TYR A 107 -36.26 3.91 -34.98
CA TYR A 107 -35.73 4.73 -33.91
C TYR A 107 -34.24 5.00 -34.16
N TYR A 108 -33.90 6.28 -34.27
CA TYR A 108 -32.52 6.74 -34.14
C TYR A 108 -32.32 7.16 -32.69
N ASN A 109 -31.28 6.64 -32.03
CA ASN A 109 -30.93 7.09 -30.68
C ASN A 109 -30.61 8.60 -30.75
N PRO A 110 -31.50 9.49 -30.27
CA PRO A 110 -31.46 10.91 -30.58
C PRO A 110 -30.37 11.65 -29.81
N ILE A 111 -29.66 10.93 -28.93
CA ILE A 111 -28.60 11.47 -28.11
C ILE A 111 -27.28 11.07 -28.80
N PRO A 112 -26.63 11.96 -29.58
CA PRO A 112 -25.25 11.74 -29.95
C PRO A 112 -24.50 11.48 -28.65
N TRP A 113 -23.71 10.42 -28.59
CA TRP A 113 -22.93 10.01 -27.42
C TRP A 113 -22.36 11.26 -26.76
N LYS A 114 -23.02 11.74 -25.69
CA LYS A 114 -22.66 13.03 -25.10
C LYS A 114 -21.22 12.85 -24.65
N PRO A 115 -20.28 13.70 -25.10
CA PRO A 115 -18.92 13.63 -24.61
C PRO A 115 -18.96 13.56 -23.09
N ILE A 116 -18.33 12.54 -22.52
CA ILE A 116 -18.30 12.38 -21.07
C ILE A 116 -17.62 13.64 -20.55
N HIS A 117 -18.35 14.43 -19.76
CA HIS A 117 -17.79 15.61 -19.13
C HIS A 117 -16.74 15.13 -18.13
N VAL A 118 -15.46 15.22 -18.52
CA VAL A 118 -14.35 15.00 -17.60
C VAL A 118 -14.33 16.22 -16.69
N PRO A 119 -14.67 16.09 -15.39
CA PRO A 119 -14.52 17.21 -14.49
C PRO A 119 -13.06 17.68 -14.52
N PRO A 120 -12.80 19.00 -14.50
CA PRO A 120 -11.45 19.50 -14.33
C PRO A 120 -10.80 18.81 -13.13
N PRO A 121 -9.51 18.42 -13.21
CA PRO A 121 -8.81 17.88 -12.05
C PRO A 121 -8.95 18.89 -10.91
N GLU A 122 -9.36 18.44 -9.73
CA GLU A 122 -9.48 19.32 -8.57
C GLU A 122 -8.10 19.92 -8.29
N GLU A 123 -7.96 21.23 -8.50
CA GLU A 123 -6.82 21.96 -7.99
C GLU A 123 -6.87 21.84 -6.46
N ASP A 124 -5.81 21.28 -5.87
CA ASP A 124 -5.62 21.12 -4.42
C ASP A 124 -5.62 22.50 -3.73
N ASN A 125 -6.81 23.04 -3.51
CA ASN A 125 -7.03 24.25 -2.74
C ASN A 125 -6.91 23.88 -1.26
N VAL A 126 -5.67 23.84 -0.77
CA VAL A 126 -5.36 23.75 0.66
C VAL A 126 -5.98 24.97 1.36
N PRO A 127 -7.01 24.82 2.22
CA PRO A 127 -7.55 25.95 2.95
C PRO A 127 -6.57 26.30 4.07
N THR A 128 -5.85 27.41 3.91
CA THR A 128 -5.12 28.01 5.02
C THR A 128 -6.11 28.52 6.07
N ILE A 129 -5.90 28.03 7.30
CA ILE A 129 -6.68 28.30 8.50
C ILE A 129 -6.95 29.80 8.67
N LYS A 130 -8.22 30.23 8.65
CA LYS A 130 -8.65 31.52 9.21
C LYS A 130 -9.91 31.32 10.07
N LYS A 131 -9.79 31.79 11.31
CA LYS A 131 -10.70 31.55 12.43
C LYS A 131 -11.98 32.39 12.32
N SER A 132 -13.10 31.74 12.66
CA SER A 132 -14.34 32.24 13.31
C SER A 132 -14.81 33.67 13.01
N LYS A 133 -16.02 33.79 12.43
CA LYS A 133 -17.19 34.43 13.06
C LYS A 133 -18.49 33.84 12.50
N ARG A 134 -19.43 33.51 13.40
CA ARG A 134 -20.80 33.03 13.10
C ARG A 134 -21.63 34.17 12.50
N PRO A 135 -22.51 33.88 11.52
CA PRO A 135 -23.88 34.39 11.67
C PRO A 135 -24.98 33.38 11.30
N VAL A 136 -26.01 33.40 12.15
CA VAL A 136 -27.44 33.36 11.85
C VAL A 136 -28.02 32.15 11.10
N SER A 137 -28.77 31.37 11.89
CA SER A 137 -29.84 30.45 11.49
C SER A 137 -30.79 31.05 10.45
N ARG A 138 -30.98 30.35 9.32
CA ARG A 138 -32.20 30.43 8.51
C ARG A 138 -32.56 29.07 7.91
N GLN A 139 -33.64 28.52 8.44
CA GLN A 139 -34.73 27.77 7.79
C GLN A 139 -34.37 26.56 6.92
N SER A 140 -34.70 25.38 7.45
CA SER A 140 -34.79 24.10 6.74
C SER A 140 -35.96 24.10 5.74
N PRO A 141 -35.75 23.78 4.45
CA PRO A 141 -36.84 23.47 3.53
C PRO A 141 -37.32 22.03 3.76
N ALA A 142 -38.63 21.86 3.57
CA ALA A 142 -39.41 20.66 3.83
C ALA A 142 -38.84 19.36 3.24
N SER A 143 -38.97 18.29 4.01
CA SER A 143 -38.67 16.91 3.60
C SER A 143 -39.62 16.49 2.47
N LEU A 144 -39.07 16.13 1.31
CA LEU A 144 -39.77 15.41 0.25
C LEU A 144 -39.69 13.90 0.53
N PRO A 145 -40.72 13.10 0.15
CA PRO A 145 -40.74 11.67 0.41
C PRO A 145 -39.64 10.94 -0.38
N THR A 146 -38.77 10.27 0.35
CA THR A 146 -37.69 9.42 -0.16
C THR A 146 -38.25 8.29 -1.01
N ILE A 147 -38.06 8.34 -2.33
CA ILE A 147 -38.25 7.18 -3.21
C ILE A 147 -37.10 6.21 -2.91
N ILE A 148 -37.44 5.07 -2.31
CA ILE A 148 -36.49 3.98 -2.05
C ILE A 148 -36.19 3.30 -3.40
N TYR A 149 -35.08 3.68 -4.05
CA TYR A 149 -34.56 2.93 -5.19
C TYR A 149 -33.81 1.69 -4.68
N LYS A 150 -34.33 0.50 -4.97
CA LYS A 150 -33.63 -0.77 -4.69
C LYS A 150 -32.40 -0.89 -5.61
N PRO A 151 -31.18 -1.04 -5.09
CA PRO A 151 -30.02 -1.31 -5.93
C PRO A 151 -30.10 -2.74 -6.47
N LYS A 152 -30.20 -2.87 -7.79
CA LYS A 152 -30.05 -4.13 -8.51
C LYS A 152 -28.57 -4.54 -8.44
N ASN A 153 -28.32 -5.67 -7.77
CA ASN A 153 -27.06 -6.41 -7.63
C ASN A 153 -25.91 -5.96 -8.54
N ASN A 154 -24.90 -5.33 -7.94
CA ASN A 154 -23.54 -5.26 -8.49
C ASN A 154 -22.56 -5.70 -7.37
N PRO A 155 -21.67 -6.67 -7.61
CA PRO A 155 -20.66 -7.04 -6.64
C PRO A 155 -19.60 -5.95 -6.59
N CYS A 156 -19.70 -5.07 -5.59
CA CYS A 156 -18.67 -4.08 -5.32
C CYS A 156 -17.49 -4.78 -4.62
N ILE A 157 -16.35 -4.74 -5.30
CA ILE A 157 -15.03 -5.13 -4.79
C ILE A 157 -14.72 -4.29 -3.54
N GLY A 158 -14.38 -4.98 -2.45
CA GLY A 158 -14.15 -4.38 -1.14
C GLY A 158 -12.95 -3.43 -1.12
N SER A 159 -13.21 -2.18 -0.74
CA SER A 159 -12.19 -1.23 -0.33
C SER A 159 -11.75 -1.54 1.11
N MET A 160 -10.49 -1.96 1.30
CA MET A 160 -9.89 -2.05 2.63
C MET A 160 -9.15 -0.75 2.97
N CYS A 161 -9.67 -0.11 4.01
CA CYS A 161 -9.14 1.01 4.76
C CYS A 161 -7.65 0.81 5.12
N ARG A 162 -6.78 1.75 4.74
CA ARG A 162 -5.41 1.83 5.29
C ARG A 162 -5.47 2.59 6.61
N LYS A 163 -5.15 1.90 7.72
CA LYS A 163 -4.78 2.56 8.97
C LYS A 163 -3.35 3.07 8.86
N GLN A 164 -3.14 4.33 9.24
CA GLN A 164 -1.81 4.90 9.47
C GLN A 164 -1.23 4.35 10.77
N LEU A 165 0.05 3.98 10.72
CA LEU A 165 1.02 3.89 11.82
C LEU A 165 2.43 3.83 11.22
#